data_AF-A0A6C1QQV8-F1
#
_entry.id   AF-A0A6C1QQV8-F1
#
_cell.length_a   1.000
_cell.length_b   1.000
_cell.length_c   1.000
_cell.angle_alpha   90.00
_cell.angle_beta   90.00
_cell.angle_gamma   90.00
#
_symmetry.space_group_name_H-M   'P 1'
#
loop_
_entity.id
_entity.type
_entity.pdbx_description
1 polymer ?
#
loop_
_entity_poly.entity_id
_entity_poly.type
_entity_poly.pdbx_seq_one_letter_code
_entity_poly.pdbx_strand_id
1 'polypeptide(L)'
;MNQRVRRFAAVLLGVAVWFAVPGFVFAYEISDGAITVRLDENSGRLALFAVRGVQTPLSLLFEPDPRTSTISVLEGNRIHRMGDSGGFARTMERAANRLTVEWRSSSLRVRQHAVLDRNAPGQVRMRIEVTNLSETARPIGIRYLIDSAFAGVDGAFFRTEAGQSVTTEYRMLPSPTNRYWVSFGREGAFFALVHGDRVTEPEAVVFGNWKRLNDARWDYAVSGRRGFSLVPFSMNDSAALLLYPSLVLNPGASRSVDLVLGVGDAPGARIAQFDGAVPPIAAAPAPSAPAARATPVAQATTDSVAEVNEVLREINRLLSSPRAVETADVEALQQRLEAIQRERAAADGNRR
;
A
#
# COMPACT_ATOMS: atom_id res chain seq x y z
N MET A 1 28.02 -21.53 -78.72
CA MET A 1 26.74 -20.82 -78.47
C MET A 1 26.14 -21.38 -77.17
N ASN A 2 26.84 -21.19 -76.05
CA ASN A 2 26.57 -20.22 -74.97
C ASN A 2 25.82 -20.81 -73.77
N GLN A 3 26.47 -21.78 -73.11
CA GLN A 3 26.34 -22.00 -71.67
C GLN A 3 27.06 -20.87 -70.91
N ARG A 4 26.44 -19.70 -70.85
CA ARG A 4 26.86 -18.57 -70.01
C ARG A 4 25.64 -17.77 -69.56
N VAL A 5 24.79 -18.34 -68.70
CA VAL A 5 24.01 -17.56 -67.73
C VAL A 5 23.84 -18.41 -66.46
N ARG A 6 24.96 -18.60 -65.77
CA ARG A 6 24.99 -18.97 -64.36
C ARG A 6 24.96 -17.66 -63.57
N ARG A 7 24.19 -17.63 -62.48
CA ARG A 7 24.19 -16.61 -61.41
C ARG A 7 23.43 -15.32 -61.73
N PHE A 8 22.14 -15.24 -61.38
CA PHE A 8 21.48 -14.01 -60.88
C PHE A 8 20.02 -14.29 -60.44
N ALA A 9 19.76 -15.47 -59.87
CA ALA A 9 18.43 -15.86 -59.35
C ALA A 9 18.46 -16.17 -57.85
N ALA A 10 19.34 -15.46 -57.13
CA ALA A 10 19.36 -15.40 -55.67
C ALA A 10 19.78 -13.97 -55.34
N VAL A 11 18.86 -13.14 -54.85
CA VAL A 11 19.08 -11.93 -54.00
C VAL A 11 17.83 -11.04 -53.89
N LEU A 12 16.79 -11.16 -54.72
CA LEU A 12 15.62 -10.25 -54.66
C LEU A 12 14.32 -10.92 -54.17
N LEU A 13 14.36 -11.60 -53.01
CA LEU A 13 13.15 -11.96 -52.28
C LEU A 13 13.45 -12.26 -50.80
N GLY A 14 13.96 -11.26 -50.10
CA GLY A 14 14.15 -11.27 -48.66
C GLY A 14 14.44 -9.84 -48.24
N VAL A 15 13.93 -9.42 -47.09
CA VAL A 15 13.92 -8.02 -46.61
C VAL A 15 12.69 -7.23 -47.09
N ALA A 16 11.50 -7.81 -46.90
CA ALA A 16 10.42 -6.99 -46.34
C ALA A 16 10.75 -6.85 -44.85
N VAL A 17 11.44 -5.76 -44.49
CA VAL A 17 11.59 -5.30 -43.12
C VAL A 17 10.19 -5.02 -42.61
N TRP A 18 9.59 -6.00 -41.94
CA TRP A 18 8.61 -5.70 -40.92
C TRP A 18 9.35 -4.90 -39.87
N PHE A 19 9.10 -3.59 -39.86
CA PHE A 19 9.32 -2.73 -38.71
C PHE A 19 8.45 -3.24 -37.56
N ALA A 20 8.85 -4.34 -36.94
CA ALA A 20 8.51 -4.60 -35.56
C ALA A 20 9.27 -3.54 -34.77
N VAL A 21 8.59 -2.43 -34.48
CA VAL A 21 8.99 -1.56 -33.37
C VAL A 21 9.21 -2.49 -32.18
N PRO A 22 10.43 -2.60 -31.63
CA PRO A 22 10.63 -3.36 -30.41
C PRO A 22 9.88 -2.58 -29.33
N GLY A 23 8.63 -2.97 -29.07
CA GLY A 23 8.00 -2.64 -27.82
C GLY A 23 8.92 -3.19 -26.74
N PHE A 24 9.48 -2.31 -25.91
CA PHE A 24 10.19 -2.72 -24.71
C PHE A 24 9.19 -3.51 -23.87
N VAL A 25 9.22 -4.85 -24.00
CA VAL A 25 8.44 -5.73 -23.13
C VAL A 25 9.20 -5.76 -21.82
N PHE A 26 8.77 -4.94 -20.85
CA PHE A 26 9.23 -5.09 -19.47
C PHE A 26 8.81 -6.47 -18.98
N ALA A 27 9.77 -7.26 -18.47
CA ALA A 27 9.49 -8.66 -18.09
C ALA A 27 8.43 -8.74 -16.97
N TYR A 28 8.38 -7.71 -16.10
CA TYR A 28 7.50 -7.63 -14.95
C TYR A 28 6.45 -6.52 -15.09
N GLU A 29 5.51 -6.70 -16.02
CA GLU A 29 4.36 -5.80 -16.23
C GLU A 29 3.04 -6.57 -16.14
N ILE A 30 2.00 -5.97 -15.56
CA ILE A 30 0.61 -6.43 -15.65
C ILE A 30 -0.30 -5.26 -16.03
N SER A 31 -1.38 -5.53 -16.76
CA SER A 31 -2.35 -4.52 -17.18
C SER A 31 -3.78 -5.09 -17.20
N ASP A 32 -4.76 -4.24 -16.92
CA ASP A 32 -6.19 -4.54 -17.05
C ASP A 32 -6.87 -3.75 -18.20
N GLY A 33 -6.06 -3.04 -19.00
CA GLY A 33 -6.53 -2.18 -20.09
C GLY A 33 -6.85 -0.73 -19.67
N ALA A 34 -6.96 -0.44 -18.37
CA ALA A 34 -7.15 0.91 -17.84
C ALA A 34 -5.95 1.40 -17.01
N ILE A 35 -5.29 0.49 -16.27
CA ILE A 35 -4.04 0.74 -15.55
C ILE A 35 -3.01 -0.33 -15.90
N THR A 36 -1.75 0.08 -15.96
CA THR A 36 -0.59 -0.78 -16.11
C THR A 36 0.32 -0.61 -14.89
N VAL A 37 0.75 -1.73 -14.32
CA VAL A 37 1.69 -1.80 -13.21
C VAL A 37 3.00 -2.39 -13.74
N ARG A 38 4.11 -1.70 -13.52
CA ARG A 38 5.46 -2.16 -13.87
C ARG A 38 6.30 -2.29 -12.63
N LEU A 39 7.19 -3.27 -12.62
CA LEU A 39 8.24 -3.41 -11.61
C LEU A 39 9.59 -3.05 -12.23
N ASP A 40 10.33 -2.13 -11.61
CA ASP A 40 11.71 -1.85 -11.99
C ASP A 40 12.61 -3.00 -11.56
N GLU A 41 13.29 -3.66 -12.49
CA GLU A 41 14.10 -4.85 -12.24
C GLU A 41 15.30 -4.58 -11.33
N ASN A 42 15.78 -3.33 -11.31
CA ASN A 42 16.98 -2.93 -10.56
C ASN A 42 16.70 -2.61 -9.10
N SER A 43 15.53 -2.05 -8.78
CA SER A 43 15.13 -1.65 -7.42
C SER A 43 14.02 -2.54 -6.84
N GLY A 44 13.15 -3.11 -7.67
CA GLY A 44 11.91 -3.75 -7.23
C GLY A 44 10.81 -2.79 -6.85
N ARG A 45 10.91 -1.53 -7.27
CA ARG A 45 9.86 -0.54 -7.02
C ARG A 45 8.82 -0.57 -8.14
N LEU A 46 7.60 -0.24 -7.77
CA LEU A 46 6.48 -0.22 -8.70
C LEU A 46 6.34 1.15 -9.34
N ALA A 47 6.01 1.14 -10.63
CA ALA A 47 5.51 2.28 -11.38
C ALA A 47 4.08 2.00 -11.84
N LEU A 48 3.24 3.03 -11.88
CA LEU A 48 1.83 2.95 -12.25
C LEU A 48 1.52 3.89 -13.40
N PHE A 49 0.77 3.39 -14.38
CA PHE A 49 0.43 4.12 -15.60
C PHE A 49 -1.06 3.99 -15.89
N ALA A 50 -1.74 5.09 -16.23
CA ALA A 50 -3.05 5.03 -16.88
C ALA A 50 -2.88 4.76 -18.37
N VAL A 51 -3.68 3.83 -18.89
CA VAL A 51 -3.71 3.48 -20.31
C VAL A 51 -4.61 4.48 -21.06
N ARG A 52 -4.13 5.01 -22.19
CA ARG A 52 -4.84 6.02 -23.01
C ARG A 52 -4.97 5.60 -24.48
N GLY A 53 -5.50 4.41 -24.72
CA GLY A 53 -5.66 3.88 -26.07
C GLY A 53 -4.32 3.85 -26.82
N VAL A 54 -4.22 4.60 -27.92
CA VAL A 54 -3.02 4.66 -28.79
C VAL A 54 -1.99 5.71 -28.31
N GLN A 55 -2.33 6.54 -27.33
CA GLN A 55 -1.42 7.56 -26.80
C GLN A 55 -0.41 6.94 -25.82
N THR A 56 0.70 7.66 -25.61
CA THR A 56 1.67 7.33 -24.56
C THR A 56 0.95 7.17 -23.20
N PRO A 57 1.24 6.10 -22.44
CA PRO A 57 0.66 5.91 -21.12
C PRO A 57 0.96 7.12 -20.21
N LEU A 58 -0.04 7.56 -19.45
CA LEU A 58 0.14 8.62 -18.48
C LEU A 58 0.72 8.01 -17.20
N SER A 59 1.88 8.48 -16.75
CA SER A 59 2.37 8.05 -15.44
C SER A 59 1.54 8.64 -14.30
N LEU A 60 1.23 7.81 -13.30
CA LEU A 60 0.53 8.23 -12.09
C LEU A 60 1.50 8.53 -10.95
N LEU A 61 2.59 7.75 -10.89
CA LEU A 61 3.73 7.99 -10.02
C LEU A 61 4.85 8.65 -10.81
N PHE A 62 5.72 9.41 -10.16
CA PHE A 62 6.82 10.07 -10.84
C PHE A 62 7.72 9.05 -11.55
N GLU A 63 7.72 9.08 -12.89
CA GLU A 63 8.34 8.07 -13.76
C GLU A 63 9.84 8.26 -14.01
N PRO A 64 10.38 9.50 -14.15
CA PRO A 64 11.79 9.69 -14.46
C PRO A 64 12.72 9.00 -13.45
N ASP A 65 12.21 8.72 -12.26
CA ASP A 65 12.89 7.86 -11.29
C ASP A 65 11.89 7.05 -10.44
N PRO A 66 11.72 5.73 -10.67
CA PRO A 66 10.82 4.89 -9.86
C PRO A 66 11.28 4.78 -8.40
N ARG A 67 12.45 5.32 -8.06
CA ARG A 67 12.97 5.37 -6.70
C ARG A 67 12.27 6.38 -5.81
N THR A 68 11.50 7.32 -6.36
CA THR A 68 10.88 8.37 -5.55
C THR A 68 9.66 7.90 -4.76
N SER A 69 8.97 6.84 -5.23
CA SER A 69 7.95 6.13 -4.45
C SER A 69 8.57 4.91 -3.75
N THR A 70 8.59 4.92 -2.41
CA THR A 70 9.37 3.95 -1.62
C THR A 70 8.63 3.47 -0.38
N ILE A 71 8.66 2.15 -0.16
CA ILE A 71 8.27 1.52 1.10
C ILE A 71 9.44 1.60 2.07
N SER A 72 9.20 2.05 3.30
CA SER A 72 10.16 1.91 4.39
C SER A 72 9.59 1.09 5.54
N VAL A 73 10.44 0.27 6.15
CA VAL A 73 10.11 -0.53 7.34
C VAL A 73 11.00 -0.08 8.50
N LEU A 74 10.38 0.27 9.63
CA LEU A 74 11.09 0.51 10.88
C LEU A 74 11.24 -0.83 11.61
N GLU A 75 12.47 -1.19 11.99
CA GLU A 75 12.81 -2.34 12.81
C GLU A 75 13.58 -1.87 14.04
N GLY A 76 12.90 -1.80 15.19
CA GLY A 76 13.49 -1.16 16.36
C GLY A 76 13.76 0.32 16.09
N ASN A 77 15.04 0.67 15.90
CA ASN A 77 15.48 2.03 15.58
C ASN A 77 16.16 2.15 14.21
N ARG A 78 16.06 1.10 13.36
CA ARG A 78 16.63 1.07 12.02
C ARG A 78 15.53 1.18 10.98
N ILE A 79 15.79 1.95 9.93
CA ILE A 79 14.84 2.15 8.84
C ILE A 79 15.41 1.52 7.60
N HIS A 80 14.70 0.53 7.08
CA HIS A 80 15.03 -0.19 5.87
C HIS A 80 14.18 0.36 4.73
N ARG A 81 14.81 0.88 3.68
CA ARG A 81 14.12 1.36 2.47
C ARG A 81 14.16 0.26 1.41
N MET A 82 12.98 -0.21 1.02
CA MET A 82 12.89 -1.31 0.06
C MET A 82 13.37 -0.85 -1.31
N GLY A 83 14.28 -1.62 -1.90
CA GLY A 83 14.92 -1.32 -3.18
C GLY A 83 16.21 -0.50 -3.11
N ASP A 84 16.63 -0.05 -1.92
CA ASP A 84 18.00 0.44 -1.70
C ASP A 84 18.92 -0.76 -1.43
N SER A 85 20.16 -0.75 -1.95
CA SER A 85 21.09 -1.90 -2.02
C SER A 85 21.68 -2.38 -0.66
N GLY A 86 21.05 -2.07 0.47
CA GLY A 86 21.62 -2.20 1.81
C GLY A 86 21.18 -3.42 2.63
N GLY A 87 21.40 -4.65 2.14
CA GLY A 87 21.32 -5.86 2.98
C GLY A 87 20.06 -6.72 2.84
N PHE A 88 19.28 -6.53 1.77
CA PHE A 88 18.18 -7.41 1.40
C PHE A 88 18.45 -8.08 0.07
N ALA A 89 18.36 -9.41 0.04
CA ALA A 89 18.23 -10.17 -1.20
C ALA A 89 16.84 -9.90 -1.79
N ARG A 90 16.74 -9.80 -3.12
CA ARG A 90 15.48 -9.52 -3.81
C ARG A 90 15.08 -10.66 -4.72
N THR A 91 13.81 -11.02 -4.72
CA THR A 91 13.19 -11.87 -5.74
C THR A 91 11.94 -11.20 -6.30
N MET A 92 11.62 -11.53 -7.55
CA MET A 92 10.49 -10.95 -8.28
C MET A 92 9.74 -12.06 -8.99
N GLU A 93 8.41 -11.98 -8.95
CA GLU A 93 7.54 -12.95 -9.59
C GLU A 93 6.42 -12.22 -10.33
N ARG A 94 6.06 -12.76 -11.50
CA ARG A 94 4.93 -12.30 -12.29
C ARG A 94 3.95 -13.45 -12.50
N ALA A 95 2.68 -13.17 -12.23
CA ALA A 95 1.54 -13.95 -12.67
C ALA A 95 0.66 -13.10 -13.61
N ALA A 96 -0.42 -13.68 -14.14
CA ALA A 96 -1.26 -13.02 -15.15
C ALA A 96 -1.82 -11.65 -14.70
N ASN A 97 -2.19 -11.50 -13.43
CA ASN A 97 -2.77 -10.27 -12.87
C ASN A 97 -2.09 -9.83 -11.56
N ARG A 98 -0.90 -10.38 -11.26
CA ARG A 98 -0.19 -10.10 -10.02
C ARG A 98 1.30 -9.96 -10.26
N LEU A 99 1.88 -8.91 -9.69
CA LEU A 99 3.32 -8.78 -9.50
C LEU A 99 3.64 -8.96 -8.02
N THR A 100 4.70 -9.69 -7.72
CA THR A 100 5.22 -9.84 -6.37
C THR A 100 6.69 -9.48 -6.38
N VAL A 101 7.12 -8.72 -5.39
CA VAL A 101 8.52 -8.52 -5.06
C VAL A 101 8.73 -8.88 -3.60
N GLU A 102 9.77 -9.64 -3.32
CA GLU A 102 10.22 -9.95 -1.97
C GLU A 102 11.60 -9.35 -1.75
N TRP A 103 11.77 -8.67 -0.63
CA TRP A 103 13.05 -8.32 -0.05
C TRP A 103 13.25 -9.15 1.22
N ARG A 104 14.37 -9.86 1.31
CA ARG A 104 14.70 -10.73 2.44
C ARG A 104 16.09 -10.43 3.00
N SER A 105 16.18 -10.19 4.30
CA SER A 105 17.42 -10.13 5.07
C SER A 105 17.49 -11.30 6.06
N SER A 106 18.48 -11.30 6.96
CA SER A 106 18.54 -12.27 8.05
C SER A 106 17.47 -12.03 9.13
N SER A 107 16.96 -10.81 9.29
CA SER A 107 16.00 -10.47 10.35
C SER A 107 14.59 -10.19 9.84
N LEU A 108 14.41 -9.88 8.56
CA LEU A 108 13.11 -9.52 8.00
C LEU A 108 12.87 -10.12 6.62
N ARG A 109 11.60 -10.40 6.34
CA ARG A 109 11.08 -10.56 4.98
C ARG A 109 10.00 -9.53 4.73
N VAL A 110 10.13 -8.77 3.66
CA VAL A 110 9.15 -7.79 3.21
C VAL A 110 8.66 -8.23 1.84
N ARG A 111 7.35 -8.41 1.66
CA ARG A 111 6.72 -8.73 0.38
C ARG A 111 5.79 -7.62 -0.03
N GLN A 112 5.89 -7.19 -1.28
CA GLN A 112 4.89 -6.34 -1.90
C GLN A 112 4.20 -7.11 -3.02
N HIS A 113 2.88 -7.18 -2.95
CA HIS A 113 2.03 -7.69 -4.01
C HIS A 113 1.28 -6.53 -4.65
N ALA A 114 1.22 -6.49 -5.97
CA ALA A 114 0.31 -5.64 -6.72
C ALA A 114 -0.62 -6.53 -7.53
N VAL A 115 -1.92 -6.40 -7.31
CA VAL A 115 -2.96 -7.23 -7.96
C VAL A 115 -3.93 -6.35 -8.70
N LEU A 116 -4.18 -6.69 -9.97
CA LEU A 116 -5.24 -6.11 -10.78
C LEU A 116 -6.50 -6.98 -10.67
N ASP A 117 -7.60 -6.31 -10.34
CA ASP A 117 -8.92 -6.91 -10.16
C ASP A 117 -9.77 -6.63 -11.39
N ARG A 118 -10.16 -7.67 -12.13
CA ARG A 118 -10.95 -7.53 -13.36
C ARG A 118 -12.31 -6.88 -13.11
N ASN A 119 -12.83 -6.98 -11.89
CA ASN A 119 -14.10 -6.37 -11.50
C ASN A 119 -13.94 -4.91 -11.07
N ALA A 120 -12.70 -4.42 -10.96
CA ALA A 120 -12.39 -3.04 -10.62
C ALA A 120 -11.32 -2.44 -11.57
N PRO A 121 -11.57 -2.37 -12.90
CA PRO A 121 -10.58 -1.85 -13.84
C PRO A 121 -10.07 -0.45 -13.47
N GLY A 122 -8.78 -0.24 -13.71
CA GLY A 122 -8.12 1.02 -13.40
C GLY A 122 -7.73 1.15 -11.92
N GLN A 123 -7.78 0.06 -11.16
CA GLN A 123 -7.35 0.01 -9.76
C GLN A 123 -6.34 -1.11 -9.55
N VAL A 124 -5.33 -0.83 -8.72
CA VAL A 124 -4.37 -1.80 -8.22
C VAL A 124 -4.55 -1.93 -6.72
N ARG A 125 -4.76 -3.17 -6.26
CA ARG A 125 -4.68 -3.50 -4.84
C ARG A 125 -3.23 -3.84 -4.54
N MET A 126 -2.62 -3.10 -3.62
CA MET A 126 -1.30 -3.43 -3.11
C MET A 126 -1.37 -3.96 -1.69
N ARG A 127 -0.60 -5.02 -1.43
CA ARG A 127 -0.39 -5.56 -0.09
C ARG A 127 1.09 -5.52 0.23
N ILE A 128 1.44 -4.95 1.38
CA ILE A 128 2.79 -4.99 1.92
C ILE A 128 2.75 -5.90 3.15
N GLU A 129 3.44 -7.02 3.10
CA GLU A 129 3.60 -7.96 4.22
C GLU A 129 5.01 -7.85 4.79
N VAL A 130 5.15 -7.78 6.11
CA VAL A 130 6.43 -7.83 6.82
C VAL A 130 6.40 -8.99 7.81
N THR A 131 7.34 -9.91 7.67
CA THR A 131 7.58 -11.04 8.58
C THR A 131 8.83 -10.79 9.42
N ASN A 132 8.75 -10.97 10.73
CA ASN A 132 9.92 -11.01 11.62
C ASN A 132 10.61 -12.38 11.49
N LEU A 133 11.81 -12.41 10.92
CA LEU A 133 12.64 -13.62 10.80
C LEU A 133 13.67 -13.76 11.94
N SER A 134 13.76 -12.77 12.84
CA SER A 134 14.68 -12.84 13.98
C SER A 134 14.13 -13.74 15.09
N GLU A 135 15.03 -14.16 16.00
CA GLU A 135 14.72 -15.01 17.15
C GLU A 135 14.01 -14.28 18.29
N THR A 136 13.87 -12.95 18.20
CA THR A 136 13.29 -12.11 19.25
C THR A 136 12.10 -11.32 18.74
N ALA A 137 11.16 -10.96 19.62
CA ALA A 137 10.11 -10.02 19.27
C ALA A 137 10.69 -8.64 18.86
N ARG A 138 10.15 -8.02 17.81
CA ARG A 138 10.62 -6.74 17.27
C ARG A 138 9.47 -5.77 17.05
N PRO A 139 9.59 -4.49 17.43
CA PRO A 139 8.64 -3.47 17.00
C PRO A 139 8.88 -3.15 15.52
N ILE A 140 7.84 -3.34 14.71
CA ILE A 140 7.86 -3.17 13.25
C ILE A 140 6.84 -2.13 12.81
N GLY A 141 7.31 -1.05 12.19
CA GLY A 141 6.48 -0.02 11.56
C GLY A 141 6.57 -0.08 10.03
N ILE A 142 5.54 0.40 9.33
CA ILE A 142 5.51 0.47 7.86
C ILE A 142 5.13 1.90 7.45
N ARG A 143 5.81 2.44 6.44
CA ARG A 143 5.37 3.65 5.75
C ARG A 143 5.54 3.50 4.25
N TYR A 144 4.69 4.18 3.48
CA TYR A 144 4.79 4.22 2.04
C TYR A 144 4.79 5.67 1.54
N LEU A 145 5.93 6.11 1.01
CA LEU A 145 6.05 7.38 0.32
C LEU A 145 5.60 7.20 -1.13
N ILE A 146 4.63 8.01 -1.55
CA ILE A 146 4.05 8.02 -2.89
C ILE A 146 4.36 9.38 -3.49
N ASP A 147 5.20 9.38 -4.52
CA ASP A 147 5.55 10.54 -5.31
C ASP A 147 4.67 10.60 -6.56
N SER A 148 3.77 11.58 -6.60
CA SER A 148 2.80 11.72 -7.67
C SER A 148 3.42 12.37 -8.90
N ALA A 149 3.10 11.88 -10.10
CA ALA A 149 3.56 12.54 -11.33
C ALA A 149 2.92 13.91 -11.61
N PHE A 150 1.92 14.32 -10.83
CA PHE A 150 1.10 15.49 -11.12
C PHE A 150 1.62 16.74 -10.41
N ALA A 151 1.78 17.81 -11.19
CA ALA A 151 2.25 19.12 -10.69
C ALA A 151 1.14 19.99 -10.06
N GLY A 152 -0.04 19.44 -9.80
CA GLY A 152 -1.20 20.18 -9.29
C GLY A 152 -1.84 21.12 -10.31
N VAL A 153 -2.94 21.75 -9.91
CA VAL A 153 -3.62 22.84 -10.64
C VAL A 153 -3.96 23.94 -9.63
N ASP A 154 -3.74 25.20 -10.01
CA ASP A 154 -4.01 26.39 -9.18
C ASP A 154 -3.37 26.32 -7.77
N GLY A 155 -2.18 25.72 -7.68
CA GLY A 155 -1.42 25.59 -6.44
C GLY A 155 -1.88 24.45 -5.52
N ALA A 156 -2.95 23.73 -5.86
CA ALA A 156 -3.39 22.53 -5.14
C ALA A 156 -2.84 21.27 -5.81
N PHE A 157 -2.13 20.45 -5.04
CA PHE A 157 -1.54 19.19 -5.51
C PHE A 157 -2.39 17.98 -5.17
N PHE A 158 -3.15 18.09 -4.07
CA PHE A 158 -4.05 17.05 -3.62
C PHE A 158 -5.43 17.59 -3.24
N ARG A 159 -6.42 16.71 -3.27
CA ARG A 159 -7.76 16.93 -2.73
C ARG A 159 -8.18 15.72 -1.92
N THR A 160 -8.78 15.93 -0.74
CA THR A 160 -9.35 14.82 0.04
C THR A 160 -10.84 14.66 -0.25
N GLU A 161 -11.42 13.49 0.09
CA GLU A 161 -12.87 13.27 -0.07
C GLU A 161 -13.70 14.32 0.68
N ALA A 162 -13.24 14.77 1.86
CA ALA A 162 -13.88 15.82 2.64
C ALA A 162 -13.86 17.22 1.96
N GLY A 163 -13.36 17.33 0.72
CA GLY A 163 -13.34 18.58 -0.04
C GLY A 163 -12.13 19.48 0.25
N GLN A 164 -11.19 19.06 1.08
CA GLN A 164 -9.99 19.84 1.39
C GLN A 164 -9.06 19.87 0.18
N SER A 165 -8.85 21.06 -0.40
CA SER A 165 -7.76 21.32 -1.34
C SER A 165 -6.45 21.51 -0.57
N VAL A 166 -5.41 20.75 -0.91
CA VAL A 166 -4.13 20.74 -0.20
C VAL A 166 -3.11 21.56 -0.98
N THR A 167 -2.85 22.78 -0.49
CA THR A 167 -1.89 23.75 -1.08
C THR A 167 -0.62 23.92 -0.24
N THR A 168 -0.64 23.44 1.00
CA THR A 168 0.47 23.42 1.96
C THR A 168 0.59 22.03 2.57
N GLU A 169 1.65 21.78 3.34
CA GLU A 169 1.75 20.53 4.09
C GLU A 169 0.52 20.32 4.96
N TYR A 170 0.04 19.08 4.99
CA TYR A 170 -1.21 18.72 5.61
C TYR A 170 -1.17 17.29 6.16
N ARG A 171 -1.80 17.08 7.31
CA ARG A 171 -1.99 15.75 7.91
C ARG A 171 -3.46 15.39 7.80
N MET A 172 -3.77 14.44 6.93
CA MET A 172 -5.10 13.86 6.82
C MET A 172 -5.21 12.66 7.76
N LEU A 173 -6.30 12.62 8.52
CA LEU A 173 -6.74 11.45 9.26
C LEU A 173 -7.81 10.73 8.43
N PRO A 174 -7.62 9.44 8.09
CA PRO A 174 -8.67 8.63 7.50
C PRO A 174 -9.91 8.56 8.39
N SER A 175 -11.10 8.51 7.77
CA SER A 175 -12.38 8.34 8.46
C SER A 175 -13.47 7.97 7.45
N PRO A 176 -14.68 7.58 7.89
CA PRO A 176 -15.82 7.32 7.00
C PRO A 176 -16.19 8.50 6.08
N THR A 177 -15.87 9.74 6.49
CA THR A 177 -16.12 10.96 5.71
C THR A 177 -14.89 11.45 4.94
N ASN A 178 -13.74 10.79 5.08
CA ASN A 178 -12.49 11.17 4.46
C ASN A 178 -11.69 9.94 4.06
N ARG A 179 -12.25 9.16 3.13
CA ARG A 179 -11.82 7.79 2.84
C ARG A 179 -10.70 7.70 1.82
N TYR A 180 -10.56 8.72 0.97
CA TYR A 180 -9.56 8.75 -0.07
C TYR A 180 -8.99 10.15 -0.25
N TRP A 181 -7.85 10.21 -0.92
CA TRP A 181 -7.28 11.43 -1.46
C TRP A 181 -6.95 11.25 -2.93
N VAL A 182 -6.86 12.37 -3.64
CA VAL A 182 -6.60 12.45 -5.07
C VAL A 182 -5.42 13.37 -5.29
N SER A 183 -4.49 12.98 -6.15
CA SER A 183 -3.55 13.89 -6.80
C SER A 183 -3.99 14.07 -8.25
N PHE A 184 -3.88 15.29 -8.76
CA PHE A 184 -4.44 15.65 -10.06
C PHE A 184 -3.59 16.69 -10.78
N GLY A 185 -3.67 16.66 -12.10
CA GLY A 185 -3.08 17.64 -12.99
C GLY A 185 -3.98 17.84 -14.21
N ARG A 186 -3.56 18.70 -15.14
CA ARG A 186 -4.32 18.98 -16.36
C ARG A 186 -4.60 17.74 -17.21
N GLU A 187 -3.68 16.79 -17.17
CA GLU A 187 -3.78 15.60 -17.99
C GLU A 187 -4.65 14.52 -17.35
N GLY A 188 -4.69 14.42 -16.02
CA GLY A 188 -5.44 13.36 -15.35
C GLY A 188 -5.29 13.39 -13.83
N ALA A 189 -5.75 12.33 -13.19
CA ALA A 189 -5.72 12.18 -11.75
C ALA A 189 -5.52 10.73 -11.34
N PHE A 190 -4.98 10.53 -10.13
CA PHE A 190 -5.01 9.25 -9.45
C PHE A 190 -5.46 9.44 -8.00
N PHE A 191 -6.00 8.37 -7.43
CA PHE A 191 -6.46 8.36 -6.05
C PHE A 191 -5.77 7.25 -5.25
N ALA A 192 -5.78 7.42 -3.94
CA ALA A 192 -5.51 6.37 -2.98
C ALA A 192 -6.67 6.25 -1.99
N LEU A 193 -7.19 5.04 -1.84
CA LEU A 193 -8.14 4.70 -0.78
C LEU A 193 -7.38 4.39 0.51
N VAL A 194 -7.80 5.00 1.61
CA VAL A 194 -7.14 4.91 2.93
C VAL A 194 -8.11 4.60 4.07
N HIS A 195 -9.40 4.44 3.79
CA HIS A 195 -10.41 3.93 4.72
C HIS A 195 -11.38 2.99 3.99
N GLY A 196 -11.96 2.02 4.70
CA GLY A 196 -12.93 1.05 4.20
C GLY A 196 -12.40 -0.39 4.13
N ASP A 197 -13.27 -1.33 3.79
CA ASP A 197 -13.04 -2.78 3.97
C ASP A 197 -11.89 -3.39 3.15
N ARG A 198 -11.42 -2.69 2.11
CA ARG A 198 -10.38 -3.17 1.19
C ARG A 198 -8.97 -2.70 1.56
N VAL A 199 -8.83 -1.86 2.58
CA VAL A 199 -7.56 -1.24 2.93
C VAL A 199 -7.30 -1.36 4.43
N THR A 200 -6.03 -1.42 4.79
CA THR A 200 -5.63 -1.17 6.17
C THR A 200 -5.57 0.33 6.37
N GLU A 201 -6.28 0.83 7.37
CA GLU A 201 -6.28 2.25 7.68
C GLU A 201 -4.90 2.70 8.19
N PRO A 202 -4.26 3.69 7.53
CA PRO A 202 -3.05 4.31 8.08
C PRO A 202 -3.43 5.23 9.25
N GLU A 203 -2.51 5.42 10.20
CA GLU A 203 -2.69 6.38 11.29
C GLU A 203 -2.83 7.82 10.74
N ALA A 204 -2.14 8.11 9.65
CA ALA A 204 -2.26 9.37 8.94
C ALA A 204 -1.75 9.26 7.50
N VAL A 205 -2.23 10.18 6.67
CA VAL A 205 -1.61 10.53 5.39
C VAL A 205 -1.00 11.91 5.54
N VAL A 206 0.30 12.02 5.28
CA VAL A 206 1.03 13.28 5.36
C VAL A 206 1.34 13.76 3.94
N PHE A 207 0.87 14.95 3.60
CA PHE A 207 1.19 15.62 2.34
C PHE A 207 2.29 16.65 2.58
N GLY A 208 3.29 16.67 1.71
CA GLY A 208 4.36 17.65 1.79
C GLY A 208 5.35 17.55 0.63
N ASN A 209 6.42 18.34 0.72
CA ASN A 209 7.50 18.27 -0.26
C ASN A 209 8.17 16.89 -0.23
N TRP A 210 8.35 16.25 -1.39
CA TRP A 210 8.90 14.90 -1.52
C TRP A 210 10.23 14.76 -0.79
N LYS A 211 11.19 15.66 -1.04
CA LYS A 211 12.51 15.61 -0.41
C LYS A 211 12.43 15.68 1.12
N ARG A 212 11.57 16.55 1.67
CA ARG A 212 11.37 16.63 3.14
C ARG A 212 10.81 15.32 3.71
N LEU A 213 9.82 14.73 3.03
CA LEU A 213 9.21 13.47 3.47
C LEU A 213 10.19 12.28 3.32
N ASN A 214 10.94 12.25 2.23
CA ASN A 214 11.96 11.24 1.97
C ASN A 214 13.08 11.28 3.03
N ASP A 215 13.58 12.47 3.35
CA ASP A 215 14.68 12.67 4.29
C ASP A 215 14.24 12.61 5.76
N ALA A 216 12.93 12.62 6.03
CA ALA A 216 12.38 12.44 7.36
C ALA A 216 12.80 11.08 7.94
N ARG A 217 13.12 11.07 9.25
CA ARG A 217 13.49 9.85 9.99
C ARG A 217 12.36 8.83 9.92
N TRP A 218 11.43 8.84 10.88
CA TRP A 218 10.26 7.97 10.86
C TRP A 218 8.97 8.78 10.83
N ASP A 219 8.80 9.65 11.82
CA ASP A 219 7.70 10.60 11.91
C ASP A 219 8.02 11.93 11.19
N TYR A 220 6.98 12.68 10.84
CA TYR A 220 7.06 13.97 10.18
C TYR A 220 6.11 15.00 10.81
N ALA A 221 6.68 16.10 11.30
CA ALA A 221 5.91 17.22 11.85
C ALA A 221 5.48 18.18 10.73
N VAL A 222 4.20 18.12 10.38
CA VAL A 222 3.57 19.01 9.39
C VAL A 222 3.58 20.47 9.84
N SER A 223 3.79 21.37 8.88
CA SER A 223 3.58 22.80 9.06
C SER A 223 2.71 23.36 7.93
N GLY A 224 1.49 23.80 8.27
CA GLY A 224 0.58 24.45 7.31
C GLY A 224 1.09 25.77 6.71
N ARG A 225 2.27 26.26 7.12
CA ARG A 225 2.97 27.39 6.48
C ARG A 225 3.95 26.99 5.38
N ARG A 226 4.26 25.69 5.25
CA ARG A 226 5.20 25.18 4.24
C ARG A 226 4.42 24.69 3.03
N GLY A 227 4.81 25.16 1.85
CA GLY A 227 4.32 24.61 0.58
C GLY A 227 5.11 23.37 0.14
N PHE A 228 4.91 22.98 -1.11
CA PHE A 228 5.57 21.82 -1.74
C PHE A 228 6.94 22.13 -2.35
N SER A 229 7.48 23.33 -2.08
CA SER A 229 8.80 23.75 -2.55
C SER A 229 9.83 23.74 -1.42
N LEU A 230 11.04 23.31 -1.75
CA LEU A 230 12.21 23.32 -0.89
C LEU A 230 13.37 23.96 -1.67
N VAL A 231 13.36 25.28 -1.78
CA VAL A 231 14.43 26.04 -2.47
C VAL A 231 15.76 25.87 -1.73
N PRO A 232 16.89 25.65 -2.43
CA PRO A 232 17.06 25.54 -3.90
C PRO A 232 16.95 24.11 -4.45
N PHE A 233 16.55 23.12 -3.65
CA PHE A 233 16.64 21.70 -3.98
C PHE A 233 15.50 21.18 -4.85
N SER A 234 14.26 21.59 -4.60
CA SER A 234 13.11 21.22 -5.43
C SER A 234 11.99 22.25 -5.40
N MET A 235 11.19 22.29 -6.46
CA MET A 235 10.09 23.24 -6.67
C MET A 235 8.83 22.46 -7.01
N ASN A 236 7.72 22.74 -6.32
CA ASN A 236 6.42 22.11 -6.58
C ASN A 236 6.48 20.56 -6.62
N ASP A 237 7.27 20.01 -5.71
CA ASP A 237 7.69 18.62 -5.70
C ASP A 237 6.93 17.91 -4.57
N SER A 238 5.71 17.47 -4.87
CA SER A 238 4.73 17.05 -3.89
C SER A 238 4.62 15.54 -3.77
N ALA A 239 4.53 15.04 -2.53
CA ALA A 239 4.32 13.63 -2.26
C ALA A 239 3.35 13.41 -1.08
N ALA A 240 2.83 12.18 -1.00
CA ALA A 240 2.00 11.70 0.10
C ALA A 240 2.71 10.55 0.83
N LEU A 241 2.79 10.62 2.15
CA LEU A 241 3.37 9.59 3.01
C LEU A 241 2.26 8.93 3.84
N LEU A 242 2.03 7.65 3.60
CA LEU A 242 1.11 6.83 4.39
C LEU A 242 1.87 6.26 5.59
N LEU A 243 1.36 6.48 6.80
CA LEU A 243 1.98 6.05 8.06
C LEU A 243 1.16 4.93 8.71
N TYR A 244 1.78 3.79 8.99
CA TYR A 244 1.17 2.71 9.77
C TYR A 244 1.89 2.57 11.12
N PRO A 245 1.15 2.36 12.23
CA PRO A 245 1.72 2.36 13.57
C PRO A 245 2.73 1.22 13.74
N SER A 246 3.68 1.33 14.67
CA SER A 246 4.58 0.22 14.99
C SER A 246 3.85 -0.85 15.81
N LEU A 247 3.98 -2.13 15.42
CA LEU A 247 3.44 -3.26 16.19
C LEU A 247 4.58 -4.23 16.53
N VAL A 248 4.52 -4.81 17.74
CA VAL A 248 5.48 -5.85 18.15
C VAL A 248 5.13 -7.15 17.44
N LEU A 249 6.04 -7.66 16.62
CA LEU A 249 5.92 -8.95 15.96
C LEU A 249 6.82 -9.98 16.65
N ASN A 250 6.22 -11.08 17.10
CA ASN A 250 6.95 -12.24 17.61
C ASN A 250 7.78 -12.92 16.48
N PRO A 251 8.77 -13.76 16.82
CA PRO A 251 9.50 -14.55 15.83
C PRO A 251 8.54 -15.33 14.91
N GLY A 252 8.76 -15.22 13.60
CA GLY A 252 7.93 -15.85 12.56
C GLY A 252 6.58 -15.18 12.29
N ALA A 253 6.16 -14.20 13.11
CA ALA A 253 4.89 -13.50 12.90
C ALA A 253 4.99 -12.52 11.72
N SER A 254 3.88 -12.38 11.00
CA SER A 254 3.71 -11.44 9.89
C SER A 254 2.67 -10.37 10.25
N ARG A 255 2.82 -9.20 9.62
CA ARG A 255 1.78 -8.20 9.49
C ARG A 255 1.64 -7.79 8.04
N SER A 256 0.41 -7.54 7.61
CA SER A 256 0.11 -6.98 6.29
C SER A 256 -0.55 -5.60 6.41
N VAL A 257 -0.29 -4.74 5.44
CA VAL A 257 -1.07 -3.53 5.18
C VAL A 257 -1.56 -3.56 3.73
N ASP A 258 -2.85 -3.35 3.55
CA ASP A 258 -3.51 -3.30 2.26
C ASP A 258 -3.80 -1.84 1.87
N LEU A 259 -3.58 -1.48 0.60
CA LEU A 259 -3.97 -0.20 0.04
C LEU A 259 -4.50 -0.37 -1.38
N VAL A 260 -5.33 0.57 -1.82
CA VAL A 260 -5.83 0.61 -3.20
C VAL A 260 -5.43 1.93 -3.83
N LEU A 261 -4.74 1.87 -4.96
CA LEU A 261 -4.46 3.01 -5.83
C LEU A 261 -5.22 2.86 -7.13
N GLY A 262 -5.60 3.96 -7.78
CA GLY A 262 -6.28 3.86 -9.06
C GLY A 262 -6.36 5.17 -9.84
N VAL A 263 -6.85 5.06 -11.07
CA VAL A 263 -7.01 6.18 -12.00
C VAL A 263 -8.33 6.89 -11.77
N GLY A 264 -8.28 8.22 -11.69
CA GLY A 264 -9.45 9.10 -11.63
C GLY A 264 -9.44 10.05 -10.43
N ASP A 265 -10.41 10.96 -10.42
CA ASP A 265 -10.55 12.08 -9.50
C ASP A 265 -11.77 11.99 -8.56
N ALA A 266 -12.63 10.99 -8.78
CA ALA A 266 -13.83 10.71 -8.01
C ALA A 266 -14.05 9.18 -7.86
N PRO A 267 -13.30 8.49 -6.99
CA PRO A 267 -13.51 7.07 -6.75
C PRO A 267 -14.80 6.78 -5.99
N GLY A 268 -15.49 7.76 -5.41
CA GLY A 268 -16.68 7.57 -4.55
C GLY A 268 -17.74 6.62 -5.11
N ALA A 269 -18.11 6.74 -6.39
CA ALA A 269 -19.07 5.85 -7.03
C ALA A 269 -18.54 4.42 -7.23
N ARG A 270 -17.21 4.24 -7.35
CA ARG A 270 -16.55 2.94 -7.44
C ARG A 270 -16.36 2.31 -6.06
N ILE A 271 -16.12 3.10 -5.02
CA ILE A 271 -15.95 2.62 -3.64
C ILE A 271 -17.25 1.99 -3.13
N ALA A 272 -18.39 2.64 -3.35
CA ALA A 272 -19.71 2.15 -2.92
C ALA A 272 -20.12 0.81 -3.56
N GLN A 273 -19.52 0.43 -4.70
CA GLN A 273 -19.77 -0.85 -5.36
C GLN A 273 -19.09 -2.04 -4.65
N PHE A 274 -18.18 -1.79 -3.71
CA PHE A 274 -17.39 -2.82 -3.05
C PHE A 274 -17.59 -2.89 -1.53
N ASP A 275 -18.44 -2.04 -0.96
CA ASP A 275 -18.94 -2.23 0.40
C ASP A 275 -19.75 -3.54 0.41
N GLY A 276 -19.16 -4.63 0.94
CA GLY A 276 -19.83 -5.93 1.10
C GLY A 276 -19.18 -7.18 0.49
N ALA A 277 -18.01 -7.13 -0.16
CA ALA A 277 -17.31 -8.38 -0.57
C ALA A 277 -15.79 -8.23 -0.71
N VAL A 278 -15.03 -8.86 0.20
CA VAL A 278 -13.59 -9.08 0.04
C VAL A 278 -13.36 -10.55 -0.34
N PRO A 279 -12.99 -10.86 -1.60
CA PRO A 279 -12.33 -12.13 -1.87
C PRO A 279 -10.95 -12.08 -1.19
N PRO A 280 -10.59 -13.10 -0.38
CA PRO A 280 -9.25 -13.17 0.20
C PRO A 280 -8.23 -13.19 -0.94
N ILE A 281 -7.26 -12.27 -0.91
CA ILE A 281 -6.02 -12.49 -1.66
C ILE A 281 -5.41 -13.73 -1.01
N ALA A 282 -5.37 -14.85 -1.74
CA ALA A 282 -4.88 -16.12 -1.24
C ALA A 282 -3.55 -15.88 -0.50
N ALA A 283 -3.56 -16.11 0.82
CA ALA A 283 -2.35 -16.15 1.61
C ALA A 283 -1.45 -17.23 1.01
N ALA A 284 -0.14 -16.94 0.91
CA ALA A 284 0.81 -18.01 0.62
C ALA A 284 0.62 -19.14 1.65
N PRO A 285 0.66 -20.42 1.24
CA PRO A 285 0.52 -21.52 2.17
C PRO A 285 1.58 -21.38 3.26
N ALA A 286 1.14 -21.36 4.52
CA ALA A 286 2.05 -21.45 5.65
C ALA A 286 2.88 -22.73 5.52
N PRO A 287 4.19 -22.72 5.78
CA PRO A 287 4.93 -23.96 5.90
C PRO A 287 4.31 -24.78 7.04
N SER A 288 3.98 -26.02 6.74
CA SER A 288 3.37 -26.98 7.67
C SER A 288 4.29 -27.14 8.89
N ALA A 289 3.99 -26.44 9.97
CA ALA A 289 4.56 -26.72 11.26
C ALA A 289 3.89 -28.00 11.84
N PRO A 290 4.64 -28.91 12.48
CA PRO A 290 4.06 -30.07 13.14
C PRO A 290 3.06 -29.61 14.20
N ALA A 291 1.92 -30.31 14.29
CA ALA A 291 0.85 -30.01 15.24
C ALA A 291 1.37 -29.97 16.69
N ALA A 292 1.62 -28.77 17.20
CA ALA A 292 1.79 -28.54 18.62
C ALA A 292 0.39 -28.47 19.24
N ARG A 293 0.12 -29.35 20.21
CA ARG A 293 -1.10 -29.30 21.05
C ARG A 293 -1.20 -27.91 21.67
N ALA A 294 -2.26 -27.17 21.32
CA ALA A 294 -2.58 -25.90 21.94
C ALA A 294 -2.77 -26.13 23.45
N THR A 295 -2.00 -25.41 24.25
CA THR A 295 -2.23 -25.33 25.70
C THR A 295 -3.46 -24.44 25.97
N PRO A 296 -4.26 -24.71 27.01
CA PRO A 296 -5.50 -24.00 27.32
C PRO A 296 -5.35 -22.46 27.43
N VAL A 297 -4.14 -22.00 27.70
CA VAL A 297 -3.78 -20.58 27.88
C VAL A 297 -3.84 -19.79 26.56
N ALA A 298 -3.54 -20.41 25.42
CA ALA A 298 -3.60 -19.75 24.12
C ALA A 298 -5.05 -19.50 23.65
N GLN A 299 -5.98 -20.39 24.02
CA GLN A 299 -7.41 -20.21 23.78
C GLN A 299 -8.00 -19.11 24.67
N ALA A 300 -7.75 -19.15 25.98
CA ALA A 300 -8.25 -18.14 26.92
C ALA A 300 -7.81 -16.70 26.54
N THR A 301 -6.58 -16.52 26.03
CA THR A 301 -6.10 -15.20 25.60
C THR A 301 -6.77 -14.72 24.31
N THR A 302 -7.18 -15.64 23.43
CA THR A 302 -7.88 -15.31 22.18
C THR A 302 -9.34 -14.95 22.44
N ASP A 303 -9.98 -15.64 23.39
CA ASP A 303 -11.37 -15.39 23.80
C ASP A 303 -11.52 -14.04 24.51
N SER A 304 -10.59 -13.67 25.40
CA SER A 304 -10.60 -12.35 26.07
C SER A 304 -10.38 -11.18 25.09
N VAL A 305 -9.59 -11.36 24.03
CA VAL A 305 -9.40 -10.33 22.99
C VAL A 305 -10.66 -10.17 22.15
N ALA A 306 -11.38 -11.25 21.87
CA ALA A 306 -12.66 -11.20 21.16
C ALA A 306 -13.73 -10.43 21.97
N GLU A 307 -13.81 -10.65 23.28
CA GLU A 307 -14.77 -9.96 24.16
C GLU A 307 -14.47 -8.46 24.33
N VAL A 308 -13.20 -8.08 24.45
CA VAL A 308 -12.81 -6.66 24.45
C VAL A 308 -13.20 -5.97 23.14
N ASN A 309 -13.04 -6.67 22.01
CA ASN A 309 -13.45 -6.16 20.71
C ASN A 309 -14.98 -6.05 20.56
N GLU A 310 -15.78 -6.84 21.28
CA GLU A 310 -17.24 -6.68 21.36
C GLU A 310 -17.63 -5.43 22.17
N VAL A 311 -16.96 -5.20 23.31
CA VAL A 311 -17.21 -3.99 24.14
C VAL A 311 -16.88 -2.72 23.35
N LEU A 312 -15.78 -2.71 22.60
CA LEU A 312 -15.41 -1.59 21.74
C LEU A 312 -16.42 -1.35 20.61
N ARG A 313 -16.97 -2.42 20.01
CA ARG A 313 -18.01 -2.31 18.99
C ARG A 313 -19.30 -1.73 19.56
N GLU A 314 -19.67 -2.13 20.77
CA GLU A 314 -20.86 -1.60 21.45
C GLU A 314 -20.71 -0.12 21.83
N ILE A 315 -19.53 0.29 22.29
CA ILE A 315 -19.21 1.72 22.52
C ILE A 315 -19.36 2.51 21.21
N ASN A 316 -18.79 2.02 20.12
CA ASN A 316 -18.89 2.68 18.82
C ASN A 316 -20.34 2.73 18.31
N ARG A 317 -21.16 1.71 18.59
CA ARG A 317 -22.59 1.68 18.26
C ARG A 317 -23.38 2.73 19.04
N LEU A 318 -23.12 2.87 20.34
CA LEU A 318 -23.77 3.88 21.19
C LEU A 318 -23.36 5.30 20.80
N LEU A 319 -22.07 5.53 20.48
CA LEU A 319 -21.56 6.83 20.04
C LEU A 319 -22.05 7.25 18.64
N SER A 320 -22.38 6.28 17.80
CA SER A 320 -22.90 6.52 16.44
C SER A 320 -24.43 6.60 16.39
N SER A 321 -25.12 6.30 17.51
CA SER A 321 -26.57 6.37 17.60
C SER A 321 -27.03 7.81 17.83
N PRO A 322 -28.12 8.27 17.19
CA PRO A 322 -28.74 9.57 17.49
C PRO A 322 -29.48 9.60 18.84
N ARG A 323 -29.55 8.48 19.55
CA ARG A 323 -30.09 8.40 20.92
C ARG A 323 -29.05 8.91 21.93
N ALA A 324 -29.49 9.68 22.91
CA ALA A 324 -28.65 10.06 24.05
C ALA A 324 -28.20 8.81 24.83
N VAL A 325 -26.91 8.72 25.14
CA VAL A 325 -26.36 7.64 25.98
C VAL A 325 -26.89 7.78 27.40
N GLU A 326 -27.53 6.73 27.91
CA GLU A 326 -28.13 6.73 29.24
C GLU A 326 -27.17 6.14 30.28
N THR A 327 -27.37 6.47 31.56
CA THR A 327 -26.56 5.93 32.67
C THR A 327 -26.56 4.41 32.70
N ALA A 328 -27.69 3.78 32.33
CA ALA A 328 -27.81 2.32 32.24
C ALA A 328 -26.90 1.70 31.16
N ASP A 329 -26.66 2.40 30.04
CA ASP A 329 -25.76 1.92 28.98
C ASP A 329 -24.30 1.92 29.48
N VAL A 330 -23.92 2.94 30.24
CA VAL A 330 -22.59 3.07 30.85
C VAL A 330 -22.38 2.00 31.91
N GLU A 331 -23.37 1.76 32.77
CA GLU A 331 -23.31 0.72 33.80
C GLU A 331 -23.20 -0.69 33.20
N ALA A 332 -23.92 -0.98 32.11
CA ALA A 332 -23.83 -2.27 31.43
C ALA A 332 -22.44 -2.53 30.82
N LEU A 333 -21.81 -1.49 30.25
CA LEU A 333 -20.44 -1.58 29.73
C LEU A 333 -19.40 -1.76 30.85
N GLN A 334 -19.58 -1.06 31.97
CA GLN A 334 -18.72 -1.19 33.15
C GLN A 334 -18.78 -2.60 33.73
N GLN A 335 -19.98 -3.18 33.89
CA GLN A 335 -20.15 -4.55 34.39
C GLN A 335 -19.48 -5.59 33.49
N ARG A 336 -19.56 -5.42 32.17
CA ARG A 336 -18.87 -6.31 31.20
C ARG A 336 -17.35 -6.18 31.31
N LEU A 337 -16.83 -4.96 31.43
CA LEU A 337 -15.39 -4.74 31.58
C LEU A 337 -14.86 -5.34 32.89
N GLU A 338 -15.62 -5.23 33.99
CA GLU A 338 -15.29 -5.84 35.28
C GLU A 338 -15.33 -7.37 35.25
N ALA A 339 -16.24 -7.98 34.46
CA ALA A 339 -16.25 -9.42 34.25
C ALA A 339 -14.97 -9.90 33.54
N ILE A 340 -14.59 -9.25 32.44
CA ILE A 340 -13.37 -9.55 31.69
C ILE A 340 -12.12 -9.38 32.58
N GLN A 341 -12.07 -8.33 33.40
CA GLN A 341 -10.96 -8.10 34.33
C GLN A 341 -10.87 -9.16 35.42
N ARG A 342 -12.00 -9.64 35.95
CA ARG A 342 -12.03 -10.72 36.95
C ARG A 342 -11.58 -12.05 36.37
N GLU A 343 -12.01 -12.39 35.16
CA GLU A 343 -11.58 -13.61 34.48
C GLU A 343 -10.08 -13.59 34.20
N ARG A 344 -9.54 -12.43 33.79
CA ARG A 344 -8.10 -12.24 33.60
C ARG A 344 -7.32 -12.36 34.92
N ALA A 345 -7.81 -11.76 36.00
CA ALA A 345 -7.19 -11.86 37.32
C ALA A 345 -7.21 -13.29 37.86
N ALA A 346 -8.28 -14.06 37.61
CA ALA A 346 -8.35 -15.48 37.97
C ALA A 346 -7.37 -16.34 37.13
N ALA A 347 -7.23 -16.05 35.84
CA ALA A 347 -6.27 -16.71 34.95
C ALA A 347 -4.80 -16.41 35.33
N ASP A 348 -4.52 -15.20 35.81
CA ASP A 348 -3.19 -14.79 36.28
C ASP A 348 -2.88 -15.24 37.73
N GLY A 349 -3.90 -15.37 38.58
CA GLY A 349 -3.77 -15.89 39.95
C GLY A 349 -3.43 -17.38 40.02
N ASN A 350 -3.85 -18.16 39.02
CA ASN A 350 -3.48 -19.57 38.87
C ASN A 350 -2.03 -19.80 38.38
N ARG A 351 -1.24 -18.72 38.21
CA ARG A 351 0.17 -18.73 37.80
C ARG A 351 1.16 -18.57 38.97
N ARG A 352 0.72 -18.53 40.22
CA ARG A 352 1.60 -18.41 41.40
C ARG A 352 1.81 -19.73 42.14
#